data_AF-A0A6I5C9W3-F1
#
_entry.id   AF-A0A6I5C9W3-F1
#
_cell.length_a   1.000
_cell.length_b   1.000
_cell.length_c   1.000
_cell.angle_alpha   90.00
_cell.angle_beta   90.00
_cell.angle_gamma   90.00
#
_symmetry.space_group_name_H-M   'P 1'
#
loop_
_entity.id
_entity.type
_entity.pdbx_description
1 polymer ?
#
loop_
_entity_poly.entity_id
_entity_poly.type
_entity_poly.pdbx_seq_one_letter_code
_entity_poly.pdbx_strand_id
1 'polypeptide(L)'
;RPPLGADVLPRLVRAGALAELAQRGLLVDDHGVATPADLDSSTGDPVLDGLLELVRESGPRPWRGWVSAWAGYTFTAVREQLTAGGWLRAGPRRALGFLPPAR
;
A
#
# COMPACT_ATOMS: atom_id res chain seq x y z
N ARG A 1 15.79 -12.82 -13.31
CA ARG A 1 14.57 -13.21 -12.56
C ARG A 1 14.58 -12.40 -11.27
N PRO A 2 13.63 -11.49 -11.02
CA PRO A 2 13.59 -10.77 -9.74
C PRO A 2 13.47 -11.79 -8.59
N PRO A 3 13.97 -11.48 -7.38
CA PRO A 3 13.77 -12.37 -6.24
C PRO A 3 12.27 -12.59 -6.03
N LEU A 4 11.87 -13.84 -5.75
CA LEU A 4 10.47 -14.31 -5.68
C LEU A 4 9.57 -13.56 -4.67
N GLY A 5 10.09 -12.52 -3.98
CA GLY A 5 9.34 -11.66 -3.07
C GLY A 5 9.06 -10.23 -3.56
N ALA A 6 9.77 -9.71 -4.57
CA ALA A 6 9.61 -8.31 -5.00
C ALA A 6 8.19 -8.01 -5.53
N ASP A 7 7.57 -8.98 -6.20
CA ASP A 7 6.21 -8.86 -6.76
C ASP A 7 5.13 -9.23 -5.72
N VAL A 8 5.51 -9.81 -4.59
CA VAL A 8 4.59 -10.23 -3.52
C VAL A 8 4.42 -9.12 -2.49
N LEU A 9 5.50 -8.39 -2.15
CA LEU A 9 5.48 -7.32 -1.16
C LEU A 9 4.42 -6.24 -1.43
N PRO A 10 4.24 -5.73 -2.66
CA PRO A 10 3.20 -4.73 -2.92
C PRO A 10 1.81 -5.24 -2.60
N ARG A 11 1.51 -6.50 -2.93
CA ARG A 11 0.20 -7.12 -2.65
C ARG A 11 0.00 -7.38 -1.16
N LEU A 12 1.04 -7.78 -0.43
CA LEU A 12 0.96 -7.96 1.02
C LEU A 12 0.74 -6.63 1.75
N VAL A 13 1.47 -5.57 1.35
CA VAL A 13 1.28 -4.23 1.91
C VAL A 13 -0.12 -3.71 1.60
N ARG A 14 -0.60 -3.91 0.36
CA ARG A 14 -1.97 -3.57 -0.04
C ARG A 14 -3.01 -4.33 0.78
N ALA A 15 -2.81 -5.64 0.99
CA ALA A 15 -3.70 -6.47 1.80
C ALA A 15 -3.70 -6.03 3.27
N GLY A 16 -2.55 -5.67 3.83
CA GLY A 16 -2.44 -5.13 5.19
C GLY A 16 -3.19 -3.81 5.36
N ALA A 17 -3.04 -2.89 4.40
CA ALA A 17 -3.78 -1.62 4.41
C ALA A 17 -5.30 -1.81 4.31
N LEU A 18 -5.75 -2.73 3.45
CA LEU A 18 -7.17 -3.10 3.33
C LEU A 18 -7.69 -3.74 4.62
N ALA A 19 -6.90 -4.61 5.26
CA ALA A 19 -7.26 -5.23 6.54
C ALA A 19 -7.34 -4.21 7.68
N GLU A 20 -6.46 -3.20 7.69
CA GLU A 20 -6.50 -2.10 8.65
C GLU A 20 -7.77 -1.26 8.48
N LEU A 21 -8.12 -0.89 7.25
CA LEU A 21 -9.36 -0.17 6.96
C LEU A 21 -10.61 -0.96 7.38
N ALA A 22 -10.60 -2.28 7.16
CA ALA A 22 -11.69 -3.15 7.60
C ALA A 22 -11.79 -3.26 9.12
N GLN A 23 -10.65 -3.40 9.82
CA GLN A 23 -10.61 -3.42 11.29
C GLN A 23 -11.10 -2.10 11.92
N ARG A 24 -10.85 -0.98 11.24
CA ARG A 24 -11.38 0.34 11.64
C ARG A 24 -12.85 0.56 11.27
N GLY A 25 -13.49 -0.39 10.58
CA GLY A 25 -14.88 -0.29 10.15
C GLY A 25 -15.11 0.70 9.00
N LEU A 26 -14.05 1.10 8.29
CA LEU A 26 -14.12 2.06 7.17
C LEU A 26 -14.39 1.36 5.84
N LEU A 27 -13.98 0.11 5.72
CA LEU A 27 -14.39 -0.79 4.67
C LEU A 27 -15.17 -1.96 5.27
N VAL A 28 -16.32 -2.27 4.70
CA VAL A 28 -17.12 -3.43 5.05
C VAL A 28 -17.10 -4.46 3.92
N ASP A 29 -17.25 -5.72 4.29
CA ASP A 29 -17.56 -6.76 3.31
C ASP A 29 -19.05 -6.73 3.00
N ASP A 30 -19.38 -6.49 1.74
CA ASP A 30 -20.71 -6.63 1.18
C ASP A 30 -20.68 -7.79 0.18
N HIS A 31 -21.05 -8.98 0.62
CA HIS A 31 -21.07 -10.19 -0.22
C HIS A 31 -19.74 -10.48 -0.96
N GLY A 32 -18.61 -10.33 -0.28
CA GLY A 32 -17.27 -10.53 -0.87
C GLY A 32 -16.71 -9.31 -1.60
N VAL A 33 -17.42 -8.19 -1.58
CA VAL A 33 -17.05 -6.91 -2.18
C VAL A 33 -16.60 -5.95 -1.07
N ALA A 34 -15.45 -5.30 -1.26
CA ALA A 34 -15.00 -4.27 -0.34
C ALA A 34 -15.77 -2.97 -0.64
N THR A 35 -16.55 -2.52 0.33
CA THR A 35 -17.45 -1.36 0.19
C THR A 35 -17.14 -0.32 1.27
N PRO A 36 -17.02 0.97 0.92
CA PRO A 36 -16.90 2.05 1.91
C PRO A 36 -18.10 2.07 2.87
N ALA A 37 -17.83 2.09 4.17
CA ALA A 37 -18.89 2.19 5.18
C ALA A 37 -19.54 3.58 5.20
N ASP A 38 -18.74 4.61 4.93
CA ASP A 38 -19.13 6.02 4.92
C ASP A 38 -18.27 6.83 3.93
N LEU A 39 -18.83 7.90 3.39
CA LEU A 39 -18.19 8.79 2.42
C LEU A 39 -17.32 9.88 3.05
N ASP A 40 -17.59 10.25 4.31
CA ASP A 40 -16.89 11.38 4.97
C ASP A 40 -15.82 10.94 5.97
N SER A 41 -15.76 9.65 6.31
CA SER A 41 -14.79 9.13 7.26
C SER A 41 -13.34 9.20 6.76
N SER A 42 -12.40 9.48 7.67
CA SER A 42 -10.95 9.47 7.41
C SER A 42 -10.19 8.77 8.54
N THR A 43 -8.98 8.33 8.23
CA THR A 43 -8.07 7.62 9.14
C THR A 43 -7.03 8.54 9.78
N GLY A 44 -6.76 9.71 9.17
CA GLY A 44 -5.64 10.57 9.54
C GLY A 44 -4.26 10.02 9.11
N ASP A 45 -4.25 8.86 8.44
CA ASP A 45 -3.06 8.29 7.80
C ASP A 45 -3.16 8.53 6.29
N PRO A 46 -2.20 9.25 5.68
CA PRO A 46 -2.32 9.66 4.28
C PRO A 46 -2.34 8.49 3.29
N VAL A 47 -1.72 7.34 3.63
CA VAL A 47 -1.76 6.15 2.79
C VAL A 47 -3.12 5.49 2.86
N LEU A 48 -3.66 5.33 4.07
CA LEU A 48 -4.97 4.72 4.24
C LEU A 48 -6.08 5.61 3.70
N ASP A 49 -5.98 6.93 3.86
CA ASP A 49 -6.91 7.92 3.30
C ASP A 49 -6.87 7.92 1.78
N GLY A 50 -5.67 7.91 1.18
CA GLY A 50 -5.55 7.79 -0.28
C GLY A 50 -6.08 6.46 -0.83
N LEU A 51 -5.95 5.37 -0.07
CA LEU A 51 -6.56 4.08 -0.43
C LEU A 51 -8.08 4.13 -0.32
N LEU A 52 -8.62 4.67 0.76
CA LEU A 52 -10.06 4.77 0.98
C LEU A 52 -10.72 5.63 -0.09
N GLU A 53 -10.09 6.75 -0.46
CA GLU A 53 -10.56 7.60 -1.56
C GLU A 53 -10.59 6.85 -2.89
N LEU A 54 -9.51 6.13 -3.21
CA LEU A 54 -9.46 5.31 -4.43
C LEU A 54 -10.58 4.26 -4.47
N VAL A 55 -10.96 3.68 -3.32
CA VAL A 55 -12.11 2.75 -3.22
C VAL A 55 -13.43 3.46 -3.50
N ARG A 56 -13.63 4.66 -2.95
CA ARG A 56 -14.82 5.47 -3.20
C ARG A 56 -14.96 5.85 -4.66
N GLU A 57 -13.88 6.35 -5.28
CA GLU A 57 -13.89 6.77 -6.69
C GLU A 57 -14.06 5.61 -7.68
N SER A 58 -13.46 4.46 -7.39
CA SER A 58 -13.46 3.31 -8.29
C SER A 58 -14.71 2.42 -8.19
N GLY A 59 -15.52 2.64 -7.16
CA GLY A 59 -16.70 1.86 -6.84
C GLY A 59 -16.41 0.47 -6.24
N PRO A 60 -17.46 -0.25 -5.78
CA PRO A 60 -17.34 -1.53 -5.10
C PRO A 60 -16.67 -2.60 -5.98
N ARG A 61 -15.67 -3.32 -5.44
CA ARG A 61 -15.01 -4.44 -6.13
C ARG A 61 -14.68 -5.59 -5.18
N PRO A 62 -14.54 -6.84 -5.68
CA PRO A 62 -14.12 -7.96 -4.86
C PRO A 62 -12.77 -7.71 -4.19
N TRP A 63 -12.59 -8.18 -2.95
CA TRP A 63 -11.34 -8.01 -2.19
C TRP A 63 -10.09 -8.45 -2.96
N ARG A 64 -10.17 -9.58 -3.66
CA ARG A 64 -9.05 -10.09 -4.48
C ARG A 64 -8.64 -9.10 -5.58
N GLY A 65 -9.62 -8.39 -6.15
CA GLY A 65 -9.38 -7.31 -7.11
C GLY A 65 -8.62 -6.16 -6.47
N TRP A 66 -9.05 -5.72 -5.30
CA TRP A 66 -8.42 -4.64 -4.53
C TRP A 66 -7.01 -4.92 -4.04
N VAL A 67 -6.71 -6.17 -3.65
CA VAL A 67 -5.37 -6.60 -3.22
C VAL A 67 -4.38 -6.54 -4.38
N SER A 68 -4.82 -6.82 -5.60
CA SER A 68 -3.93 -6.90 -6.77
C SER A 68 -3.83 -5.57 -7.52
N ALA A 69 -4.97 -4.88 -7.69
CA ALA A 69 -5.03 -3.61 -8.41
C ALA A 69 -4.25 -2.54 -7.66
N TRP A 70 -3.43 -1.79 -8.39
CA TRP A 70 -2.68 -0.63 -7.89
C TRP A 70 -1.80 -0.91 -6.67
N ALA A 71 -1.46 -2.18 -6.41
CA ALA A 71 -0.66 -2.58 -5.25
C ALA A 71 0.71 -1.88 -5.20
N GLY A 72 1.30 -1.58 -6.37
CA GLY A 72 2.54 -0.81 -6.49
C GLY A 72 2.41 0.63 -6.01
N TYR A 73 1.25 1.29 -6.19
CA TYR A 73 1.04 2.66 -5.73
C TYR A 73 0.99 2.74 -4.20
N THR A 74 0.20 1.87 -3.54
CA THR A 74 0.20 1.80 -2.07
C THR A 74 1.58 1.46 -1.52
N PHE A 75 2.29 0.52 -2.16
CA PHE A 75 3.63 0.16 -1.71
C PHE A 75 4.60 1.34 -1.77
N THR A 76 4.59 2.13 -2.85
CA THR A 76 5.40 3.33 -2.97
C THR A 76 5.02 4.36 -1.91
N ALA A 77 3.72 4.64 -1.74
CA ALA A 77 3.24 5.61 -0.77
C ALA A 77 3.62 5.23 0.68
N VAL A 78 3.48 3.96 1.06
CA VAL A 78 3.93 3.44 2.37
C VAL A 78 5.43 3.64 2.55
N ARG A 79 6.23 3.34 1.53
CA ARG A 79 7.69 3.53 1.61
C ARG A 79 8.06 5.00 1.78
N GLU A 80 7.37 5.88 1.08
CA GLU A 80 7.57 7.33 1.19
C GLU A 80 7.19 7.83 2.58
N GLN A 81 6.02 7.46 3.12
CA GLN A 81 5.59 7.82 4.47
C GLN A 81 6.58 7.31 5.53
N LEU A 82 7.01 6.05 5.44
CA LEU A 82 7.98 5.49 6.39
C LEU A 82 9.35 6.16 6.26
N THR A 83 9.75 6.58 5.06
CA THR A 83 10.99 7.35 4.86
C THR A 83 10.88 8.75 5.46
N ALA A 84 9.75 9.44 5.24
CA ALA A 84 9.48 10.75 5.81
C ALA A 84 9.40 10.73 7.34
N GLY A 85 8.85 9.65 7.92
CA GLY A 85 8.86 9.41 9.36
C GLY A 85 10.20 8.95 9.93
N GLY A 86 11.23 8.77 9.09
CA GLY A 86 12.58 8.37 9.51
C GLY A 86 12.73 6.87 9.83
N TRP A 87 11.69 6.06 9.61
CA TRP A 87 11.69 4.61 9.85
C TRP A 87 12.41 3.83 8.75
N LEU A 88 12.45 4.37 7.54
CA LEU A 88 13.24 3.84 6.43
C LEU A 88 14.31 4.82 6.00
N ARG A 89 15.49 4.27 5.68
CA ARG A 89 16.55 4.99 4.99
C ARG A 89 16.81 4.31 3.65
N ALA A 90 16.96 5.10 2.59
CA ALA A 90 17.38 4.57 1.30
C ALA A 90 18.77 3.93 1.45
N GLY A 91 18.84 2.61 1.26
CA GLY A 91 20.12 1.91 1.16
C GLY A 91 20.86 2.28 -0.13
N PRO A 92 22.19 2.13 -0.17
CA PRO A 92 22.95 2.34 -1.40
C PRO A 92 22.39 1.42 -2.49
N ARG A 93 21.89 2.02 -3.58
CA ARG A 93 21.58 1.28 -4.79
C ARG A 93 22.91 0.76 -5.32
N ARG A 94 23.18 -0.54 -5.18
CA ARG A 94 24.24 -1.20 -5.96
C ARG A 94 23.80 -1.20 -7.42
N ALA A 95 23.90 -0.05 -8.07
CA ALA A 95 24.07 0.00 -9.50
C ALA A 95 25.32 -0.83 -9.79
N LEU A 96 25.19 -1.84 -10.62
CA LEU A 96 26.30 -2.65 -11.07
C LEU A 96 27.28 -1.71 -11.80
N GLY A 97 28.38 -1.32 -11.13
CA GLY A 97 29.45 -0.50 -11.71
C GLY A 97 30.08 0.52 -10.76
N PHE A 98 31.25 0.15 -10.20
CA PHE A 98 32.32 0.98 -9.61
C PHE A 98 31.95 2.07 -8.58
N LEU A 99 32.06 1.72 -7.29
CA LEU A 99 32.41 2.69 -6.25
C LEU A 99 33.81 2.33 -5.72
N PRO A 100 34.80 3.25 -5.78
CA PRO A 100 36.14 2.99 -5.26
C PRO A 100 36.10 2.81 -3.73
N PRO A 101 37.09 2.09 -3.13
CA PRO A 101 37.13 1.91 -1.69
C PRO A 101 37.35 3.27 -1.01
N ALA A 102 36.52 3.57 -0.01
CA ALA A 102 36.73 4.71 0.87
C ALA A 102 38.09 4.55 1.57
N ARG A 103 38.90 5.62 1.58
CA ARG A 103 40.13 5.72 2.36
C ARG A 103 39.82 5.87 3.84
#